data_AF-A0A5C3KE92-F1
#
_entry.id   AF-A0A5C3KE92-F1
#
_cell.length_a   1.000
_cell.length_b   1.000
_cell.length_c   1.000
_cell.angle_alpha   90.00
_cell.angle_beta   90.00
_cell.angle_gamma   90.00
#
_symmetry.space_group_name_H-M   'P 1'
#
loop_
_entity.id
_entity.type
_entity.pdbx_description
1 polymer ?
#
loop_
_entity_poly.entity_id
_entity_poly.type
_entity_poly.pdbx_seq_one_letter_code
_entity_poly.pdbx_strand_id
1 'polypeptide(L)'
;MELDPLAYLPILNFTWDLSLDKNEEANVLYRKVWCAKPPEDECILGACPNTDVSGIGSQVSTYITALVYAIVLLYIPMMGRPMLYAHLSVIYSLMIAVLVCMLRNELTMMDSVFVVICVVSPATLWLWGLTLASLWNPDYFPIYKEVKRKSKEIHALRLAVIGSFVFEIVLIALVFGPHDHIFKFSQPVCYKEIEKMLWYGLAWFVPLVMQFMGSMVILGLAMGVSWLWTSRRAYQVPEGVYTLVKPDEDEEKVYTRTPRVDLITWTERILLDVYPEFM
;
A
#
# COMPACT_ATOMS: atom_id res chain seq x y z
N MET A 1 25.34 -13.15 21.25
CA MET A 1 25.47 -14.23 20.25
C MET A 1 24.20 -15.04 20.38
N GLU A 2 23.12 -14.54 19.78
CA GLU A 2 21.81 -15.19 19.83
C GLU A 2 21.88 -16.37 18.85
N LEU A 3 21.77 -17.58 19.39
CA LEU A 3 21.64 -18.79 18.58
C LEU A 3 20.26 -18.74 17.94
N ASP A 4 20.24 -18.67 16.61
CA ASP A 4 19.06 -18.78 15.79
C ASP A 4 18.45 -20.19 15.99
N PRO A 5 17.27 -20.33 16.64
CA PRO A 5 16.70 -21.63 16.98
C PRO A 5 16.24 -22.44 15.75
N LEU A 6 16.38 -21.88 14.54
CA LEU A 6 16.15 -22.56 13.27
C LEU A 6 17.33 -23.42 12.78
N ALA A 7 18.51 -23.33 13.41
CA ALA A 7 19.71 -24.06 12.98
C ALA A 7 19.72 -25.58 13.30
N TYR A 8 18.73 -26.08 14.05
CA TYR A 8 18.61 -27.47 14.45
C TYR A 8 17.39 -28.21 13.89
N LEU A 9 16.74 -27.67 12.86
CA LEU A 9 15.91 -28.53 12.03
C LEU A 9 16.86 -29.46 11.25
N PRO A 10 16.63 -30.79 11.24
CA PRO A 10 17.42 -31.67 10.39
C PRO A 10 17.41 -31.08 8.99
N ILE A 11 18.60 -30.90 8.41
CA ILE A 11 18.76 -30.59 6.98
C ILE A 11 18.23 -31.82 6.26
N LEU A 12 16.91 -31.88 6.11
CA LEU A 12 16.28 -32.78 5.18
C LEU A 12 16.68 -32.22 3.83
N ASN A 13 17.75 -32.76 3.26
CA ASN A 13 18.10 -32.62 1.86
C ASN A 13 16.99 -33.29 1.04
N PHE A 14 15.83 -32.66 1.00
CA PHE A 14 14.80 -32.97 0.03
C PHE A 14 15.35 -32.47 -1.29
N THR A 15 15.81 -33.38 -2.14
CA THR A 15 16.18 -33.10 -3.53
C THR A 15 15.06 -33.57 -4.43
N TRP A 16 14.77 -32.83 -5.50
CA TRP A 16 13.81 -33.27 -6.50
C TRP A 16 14.33 -34.56 -7.15
N ASP A 17 13.60 -35.66 -7.01
CA ASP A 17 13.99 -36.93 -7.62
C ASP A 17 13.38 -37.04 -9.02
N LEU A 18 14.23 -36.86 -10.03
CA LEU A 18 13.87 -37.00 -11.45
C LEU A 18 13.45 -38.42 -11.84
N SER A 19 13.79 -39.42 -11.03
CA SER A 19 13.48 -40.83 -11.29
C SER A 19 12.10 -41.26 -10.79
N LEU A 20 11.51 -40.50 -9.85
CA LEU A 20 10.20 -40.77 -9.27
C LEU A 20 9.09 -40.06 -10.06
N ASP A 21 7.90 -40.67 -10.10
CA ASP A 21 6.73 -40.00 -10.69
C ASP A 21 6.43 -38.70 -9.93
N LYS A 22 5.85 -37.72 -10.63
CA LYS A 22 5.46 -36.43 -10.07
C LYS A 22 4.42 -36.54 -8.95
N ASN A 23 3.76 -37.68 -8.85
CA ASN A 23 2.69 -37.97 -7.88
C ASN A 23 3.16 -38.77 -6.67
N GLU A 24 4.44 -39.16 -6.59
CA GLU A 24 4.96 -39.81 -5.40
C GLU A 24 5.07 -38.85 -4.22
N GLU A 25 4.87 -39.38 -3.01
CA GLU A 25 4.82 -38.61 -1.75
C GLU A 25 6.05 -37.71 -1.55
N ALA A 26 7.25 -38.19 -1.92
CA ALA A 26 8.49 -37.43 -1.81
C ALA A 26 8.51 -36.20 -2.73
N ASN A 27 8.11 -36.36 -4.00
CA ASN A 27 8.03 -35.26 -4.97
C ASN A 27 6.87 -34.29 -4.66
N VAL A 28 5.76 -34.79 -4.11
CA VAL A 28 4.65 -33.95 -3.64
C VAL A 28 5.08 -33.10 -2.45
N LEU A 29 5.80 -33.67 -1.48
CA LEU A 29 6.31 -32.94 -0.32
C LEU A 29 7.37 -31.92 -0.73
N TYR A 30 8.33 -32.31 -1.58
CA TYR A 30 9.32 -31.37 -2.14
C TYR A 30 8.63 -30.21 -2.84
N ARG A 31 7.62 -30.48 -3.69
CA ARG A 31 6.88 -29.44 -4.39
C ARG A 31 6.22 -28.47 -3.42
N LYS A 32 5.59 -28.97 -2.34
CA LYS A 32 4.99 -28.10 -1.31
C LYS A 32 6.02 -27.21 -0.62
N VAL A 33 7.18 -27.77 -0.25
CA VAL A 33 8.27 -27.02 0.38
C VAL A 33 8.86 -25.99 -0.59
N TRP A 34 9.07 -26.38 -1.85
CA TRP A 34 9.53 -25.52 -2.93
C TRP A 34 8.58 -24.34 -3.18
N CYS A 35 7.27 -24.60 -3.16
CA CYS A 35 6.27 -23.54 -3.28
C CYS A 35 6.26 -22.57 -2.09
N ALA A 36 6.69 -23.03 -0.90
CA ALA A 36 6.75 -22.18 0.29
C ALA A 36 8.06 -21.36 0.37
N LYS A 37 9.18 -21.93 -0.07
CA LYS A 37 10.50 -21.29 -0.04
C LYS A 37 11.37 -21.82 -1.19
N PRO A 38 11.29 -21.23 -2.40
CA PRO A 38 12.17 -21.61 -3.48
C PRO A 38 13.61 -21.18 -3.16
N PRO A 39 14.62 -21.98 -3.57
CA PRO A 39 16.01 -21.55 -3.50
C PRO A 39 16.26 -20.37 -4.45
N GLU A 40 17.20 -19.49 -4.07
CA GLU A 40 17.45 -18.22 -4.78
C GLU A 40 18.07 -18.42 -6.17
N ASP A 41 18.87 -19.48 -6.36
CA ASP A 41 19.68 -19.68 -7.58
C ASP A 41 19.25 -20.87 -8.45
N GLU A 42 18.34 -21.71 -7.97
CA GLU A 42 17.92 -22.92 -8.69
C GLU A 42 16.45 -22.82 -9.09
N CYS A 43 16.16 -22.87 -10.39
CA CYS A 43 14.80 -22.76 -10.93
C CYS A 43 14.47 -23.94 -11.84
N ILE A 44 14.55 -25.14 -11.25
CA ILE A 44 14.42 -26.42 -11.95
C ILE A 44 12.99 -26.60 -12.51
N LEU A 45 11.99 -25.94 -11.91
CA LEU A 45 10.57 -26.10 -12.24
C LEU A 45 9.98 -24.92 -13.05
N GLY A 46 10.78 -23.96 -13.52
CA GLY A 46 10.30 -22.83 -14.32
C GLY A 46 11.14 -21.56 -14.18
N ALA A 47 10.54 -20.40 -14.47
CA ALA A 47 11.19 -19.11 -14.23
C ALA A 47 11.33 -18.82 -12.72
N CYS A 48 12.41 -18.15 -12.34
CA CYS A 48 12.66 -17.75 -10.96
C CYS A 48 11.72 -16.62 -10.53
N PRO A 49 11.18 -16.67 -9.30
CA PRO A 49 10.41 -15.56 -8.76
C PRO A 49 11.33 -14.38 -8.46
N ASN A 50 10.95 -13.19 -8.93
CA ASN A 50 11.60 -11.94 -8.56
C ASN A 50 10.98 -11.40 -7.27
N THR A 51 11.72 -11.53 -6.17
CA THR A 51 11.30 -11.14 -4.82
C THR A 51 11.35 -9.63 -4.58
N ASP A 52 11.88 -8.84 -5.52
CA ASP A 52 12.05 -7.40 -5.32
C ASP A 52 10.71 -6.65 -5.22
N VAL A 53 9.68 -7.12 -5.94
CA VAL A 53 8.38 -6.43 -6.06
C VAL A 53 7.49 -6.68 -4.83
N SER A 54 7.62 -7.84 -4.21
CA SER A 54 6.83 -8.24 -3.03
C SER A 54 7.67 -8.35 -1.76
N GLY A 55 8.95 -7.99 -1.80
CA GLY A 55 9.84 -8.07 -0.65
C GLY A 55 9.32 -7.25 0.53
N ILE A 56 9.59 -7.69 1.76
CA ILE A 56 9.05 -7.10 3.00
C ILE A 56 9.20 -5.58 3.04
N GLY A 57 10.32 -5.04 2.56
CA GLY A 57 10.57 -3.60 2.48
C GLY A 57 9.55 -2.86 1.60
N SER A 58 9.19 -3.41 0.45
CA SER A 58 8.17 -2.86 -0.45
C SER A 58 6.78 -2.88 0.21
N GLN A 59 6.45 -3.96 0.94
CA GLN A 59 5.18 -4.10 1.64
C GLN A 59 5.03 -3.06 2.75
N VAL A 60 6.05 -2.94 3.60
CA VAL A 60 6.08 -1.97 4.71
C VAL A 60 6.05 -0.54 4.19
N SER A 61 6.83 -0.22 3.15
CA SER A 61 6.86 1.11 2.54
C SER A 61 5.50 1.51 1.95
N THR A 62 4.85 0.59 1.24
CA THR A 62 3.53 0.83 0.64
C THR A 62 2.47 1.04 1.72
N TYR A 63 2.49 0.22 2.77
CA TYR A 63 1.59 0.35 3.91
C TYR A 63 1.73 1.69 4.62
N ILE A 64 2.95 2.10 4.97
CA ILE A 64 3.22 3.37 5.65
C ILE A 64 2.77 4.54 4.77
N THR A 65 3.08 4.51 3.48
CA THR A 65 2.71 5.59 2.55
C THR A 65 1.20 5.74 2.43
N ALA A 66 0.46 4.63 2.29
CA ALA A 66 -1.00 4.65 2.20
C ALA A 66 -1.64 5.17 3.50
N LEU A 67 -1.10 4.80 4.66
CA LEU A 67 -1.56 5.27 5.96
C LEU A 67 -1.31 6.77 6.13
N VAL A 68 -0.11 7.25 5.83
CA VAL A 68 0.23 8.68 5.90
C VAL A 68 -0.65 9.49 4.94
N TYR A 69 -0.88 8.98 3.74
CA TYR A 69 -1.78 9.62 2.77
C TYR A 69 -3.22 9.74 3.30
N ALA A 70 -3.75 8.68 3.92
CA ALA A 70 -5.09 8.70 4.53
C ALA A 70 -5.21 9.75 5.65
N ILE A 71 -4.19 9.84 6.51
CA ILE A 71 -4.13 10.86 7.58
C ILE A 71 -4.13 12.26 6.98
N VAL A 72 -3.30 12.50 5.96
CA VAL A 72 -3.21 13.83 5.33
C VAL A 72 -4.53 14.24 4.69
N LEU A 73 -5.20 13.32 3.99
CA LEU A 73 -6.51 13.61 3.38
C LEU A 73 -7.57 14.01 4.42
N LEU A 74 -7.57 13.39 5.59
CA LEU A 74 -8.58 13.61 6.62
C LEU A 74 -8.28 14.82 7.52
N TYR A 75 -7.01 15.02 7.87
CA TYR A 75 -6.62 15.97 8.92
C TYR A 75 -5.81 17.17 8.42
N ILE A 76 -5.13 17.07 7.28
CA ILE A 76 -4.20 18.12 6.79
C ILE A 76 -4.44 18.39 5.30
N PRO A 77 -5.62 18.91 4.90
CA PRO A 77 -5.99 19.09 3.49
C PRO A 77 -5.04 20.02 2.72
N MET A 78 -4.33 20.91 3.42
CA MET A 78 -3.29 21.78 2.85
C MET A 78 -2.13 20.99 2.23
N MET A 79 -1.81 19.83 2.80
CA MET A 79 -0.77 18.92 2.31
C MET A 79 -1.31 17.89 1.29
N GLY A 80 -2.58 17.98 0.92
CA GLY A 80 -3.23 17.04 0.01
C GLY A 80 -2.55 16.97 -1.36
N ARG A 81 -2.04 18.10 -1.87
CA ARG A 81 -1.37 18.18 -3.19
C ARG A 81 -0.04 17.38 -3.25
N PRO A 82 0.99 17.67 -2.41
CA PRO A 82 2.23 16.90 -2.44
C PRO A 82 2.02 15.43 -2.07
N MET A 83 1.10 15.14 -1.15
CA MET A 83 0.84 13.77 -0.73
C MET A 83 0.08 12.97 -1.79
N LEU A 84 -0.82 13.60 -2.57
CA LEU A 84 -1.42 12.97 -3.74
C LEU A 84 -0.36 12.60 -4.79
N TYR A 85 0.62 13.48 -5.04
CA TYR A 85 1.73 13.17 -5.96
C TYR A 85 2.55 11.99 -5.48
N ALA A 86 2.90 11.96 -4.19
CA ALA A 86 3.62 10.85 -3.59
C ALA A 86 2.83 9.54 -3.70
N HIS A 87 1.55 9.55 -3.30
CA HIS A 87 0.69 8.37 -3.35
C HIS A 87 0.51 7.84 -4.78
N LEU A 88 0.22 8.73 -5.74
CA LEU A 88 0.12 8.35 -7.15
C LEU A 88 1.45 7.79 -7.69
N SER A 89 2.58 8.39 -7.33
CA SER A 89 3.89 7.89 -7.77
C SER A 89 4.16 6.46 -7.29
N VAL A 90 3.79 6.15 -6.05
CA VAL A 90 3.94 4.80 -5.47
C VAL A 90 3.02 3.80 -6.16
N ILE A 91 1.74 4.15 -6.33
CA ILE A 91 0.78 3.28 -7.03
C ILE A 91 1.23 2.98 -8.46
N TYR A 92 1.62 4.00 -9.22
CA TYR A 92 2.09 3.80 -10.60
C TYR A 92 3.38 3.00 -10.66
N SER A 93 4.31 3.20 -9.72
CA SER A 93 5.53 2.41 -9.65
C SER A 93 5.23 0.93 -9.41
N LEU A 94 4.29 0.61 -8.50
CA LEU A 94 3.86 -0.76 -8.23
C LEU A 94 3.15 -1.40 -9.44
N MET A 95 2.20 -0.70 -10.05
CA MET A 95 1.47 -1.21 -11.22
C MET A 95 2.41 -1.48 -12.41
N ILE A 96 3.36 -0.56 -12.67
CA ILE A 96 4.34 -0.73 -13.76
C ILE A 96 5.33 -1.85 -13.43
N ALA A 97 5.82 -1.93 -12.19
CA ALA A 97 6.74 -2.99 -11.77
C ALA A 97 6.11 -4.37 -11.93
N VAL A 98 4.86 -4.54 -11.48
CA VAL A 98 4.10 -5.79 -11.67
C VAL A 98 3.91 -6.10 -13.14
N LEU A 99 3.50 -5.13 -13.94
CA LEU A 99 3.33 -5.35 -15.37
C LEU A 99 4.64 -5.82 -16.02
N VAL A 100 5.76 -5.17 -15.73
CA VAL A 100 7.08 -5.55 -16.27
C VAL A 100 7.48 -6.96 -15.82
N CYS A 101 7.31 -7.30 -14.54
CA CYS A 101 7.64 -8.64 -14.02
C CYS A 101 6.70 -9.72 -14.59
N MET A 102 5.42 -9.40 -14.83
CA MET A 102 4.48 -10.29 -15.53
C MET A 102 4.90 -10.50 -16.99
N LEU A 103 5.28 -9.44 -17.71
CA LEU A 103 5.77 -9.54 -19.09
C LEU A 103 7.04 -10.39 -19.20
N ARG A 104 7.87 -10.41 -18.15
CA ARG A 104 9.08 -11.25 -18.06
C ARG A 104 8.81 -12.67 -17.56
N ASN A 105 7.60 -13.00 -17.12
CA ASN A 105 7.25 -14.26 -16.46
C ASN A 105 8.06 -14.53 -15.17
N GLU A 106 8.54 -13.47 -14.52
CA GLU A 106 9.33 -13.52 -13.29
C GLU A 106 8.48 -13.30 -12.02
N LEU A 107 7.18 -13.02 -12.18
CA LEU A 107 6.29 -12.73 -11.06
C LEU A 107 5.49 -13.98 -10.68
N THR A 108 5.41 -14.27 -9.38
CA THR A 108 4.46 -15.28 -8.89
C THR A 108 3.05 -14.71 -8.90
N MET A 109 2.05 -15.57 -9.00
CA MET A 109 0.66 -15.11 -8.90
C MET A 109 0.38 -14.47 -7.54
N MET A 110 0.99 -14.99 -6.46
CA MET A 110 0.83 -14.45 -5.11
C MET A 110 1.31 -13.01 -5.01
N ASP A 111 2.47 -12.72 -5.59
CA ASP A 111 3.04 -11.37 -5.63
C ASP A 111 2.15 -10.42 -6.44
N SER A 112 1.62 -10.90 -7.58
CA SER A 112 0.70 -10.11 -8.40
C SER A 112 -0.61 -9.77 -7.66
N VAL A 113 -1.17 -10.74 -6.93
CA VAL A 113 -2.39 -10.56 -6.12
C VAL A 113 -2.13 -9.61 -4.96
N PHE A 114 -0.98 -9.74 -4.30
CA PHE A 114 -0.58 -8.84 -3.23
C PHE A 114 -0.54 -7.39 -3.72
N VAL A 115 0.09 -7.13 -4.86
CA VAL A 115 0.17 -5.77 -5.40
C VAL A 115 -1.20 -5.23 -5.80
N VAL A 116 -2.05 -6.03 -6.44
CA VAL A 116 -3.45 -5.65 -6.74
C VAL A 116 -4.16 -5.22 -5.45
N ILE A 117 -4.06 -6.01 -4.38
CA ILE A 117 -4.68 -5.68 -3.09
C ILE A 117 -4.09 -4.40 -2.49
N CYS A 118 -2.77 -4.20 -2.58
CA CYS A 118 -2.11 -2.99 -2.10
C CYS A 118 -2.54 -1.74 -2.88
N VAL A 119 -2.67 -1.83 -4.20
CA VAL A 119 -3.16 -0.70 -5.01
C VAL A 119 -4.61 -0.40 -4.68
N VAL A 120 -5.45 -1.43 -4.50
CA VAL A 120 -6.86 -1.36 -4.06
C VAL A 120 -6.99 -1.07 -2.55
N SER A 121 -6.02 -0.35 -1.96
CA SER A 121 -6.14 0.13 -0.59
C SER A 121 -7.36 1.05 -0.41
N PRO A 122 -7.95 1.14 0.81
CA PRO A 122 -9.07 2.03 1.07
C PRO A 122 -8.82 3.50 0.70
N ALA A 123 -7.58 3.98 0.84
CA ALA A 123 -7.22 5.34 0.47
C ALA A 123 -7.28 5.57 -1.06
N THR A 124 -6.86 4.57 -1.85
CA THR A 124 -6.96 4.61 -3.31
C THR A 124 -8.40 4.51 -3.77
N LEU A 125 -9.19 3.60 -3.19
CA LEU A 125 -10.62 3.46 -3.47
C LEU A 125 -11.38 4.76 -3.19
N TRP A 126 -11.09 5.39 -2.04
CA TRP A 126 -11.65 6.68 -1.69
C TRP A 126 -11.26 7.77 -2.69
N LEU A 127 -9.99 7.81 -3.09
CA LEU A 127 -9.50 8.74 -4.11
C LEU A 127 -10.17 8.55 -5.47
N TRP A 128 -10.38 7.31 -5.92
CA TRP A 128 -11.12 7.01 -7.14
C TRP A 128 -12.58 7.46 -7.02
N GLY A 129 -13.24 7.18 -5.89
CA GLY A 129 -14.60 7.63 -5.61
C GLY A 129 -14.74 9.16 -5.66
N LEU A 130 -13.86 9.88 -4.98
CA LEU A 130 -13.83 11.35 -5.02
C LEU A 130 -13.54 11.88 -6.42
N THR A 131 -12.66 11.23 -7.17
CA THR A 131 -12.32 11.64 -8.55
C THR A 131 -13.50 11.45 -9.49
N LEU A 132 -14.22 10.33 -9.37
CA LEU A 132 -15.45 10.08 -10.13
C LEU A 132 -16.53 11.11 -9.75
N ALA A 133 -16.76 11.35 -8.46
CA ALA A 133 -17.68 12.41 -8.00
C ALA A 133 -17.26 13.80 -8.52
N SER A 134 -15.95 14.05 -8.65
CA SER A 134 -15.42 15.32 -9.13
C SER A 134 -15.71 15.63 -10.61
N LEU A 135 -16.15 14.62 -11.39
CA LEU A 135 -16.61 14.80 -12.76
C LEU A 135 -17.93 15.58 -12.81
N TRP A 136 -18.81 15.39 -11.81
CA TRP A 136 -20.07 16.14 -11.69
C TRP A 136 -19.90 17.45 -10.93
N ASN A 137 -19.18 17.43 -9.81
CA ASN A 137 -18.91 18.63 -9.03
C ASN A 137 -17.40 18.74 -8.72
N PRO A 138 -16.69 19.72 -9.32
CA PRO A 138 -15.24 19.81 -9.18
C PRO A 138 -14.76 20.03 -7.74
N ASP A 139 -15.63 20.41 -6.82
CA ASP A 139 -15.28 20.71 -5.43
C ASP A 139 -14.91 19.47 -4.62
N TYR A 140 -15.42 18.29 -4.98
CA TYR A 140 -15.10 17.01 -4.32
C TYR A 140 -13.64 16.56 -4.51
N PHE A 141 -12.89 17.15 -5.45
CA PHE A 141 -11.50 16.76 -5.66
C PHE A 141 -10.63 17.23 -4.48
N PRO A 142 -9.78 16.36 -3.89
CA PRO A 142 -9.08 16.59 -2.61
C PRO A 142 -7.92 17.59 -2.68
N ILE A 143 -7.92 18.51 -3.65
CA ILE A 143 -6.95 19.59 -3.77
C ILE A 143 -7.67 20.91 -3.64
N TYR A 144 -7.19 21.75 -2.72
CA TYR A 144 -7.64 23.13 -2.59
C TYR A 144 -6.99 24.00 -3.67
N LYS A 145 -7.82 24.75 -4.41
CA LYS A 145 -7.39 25.77 -5.37
C LYS A 145 -8.55 26.73 -5.58
N GLU A 146 -8.29 28.03 -5.60
CA GLU A 146 -9.33 29.06 -5.71
C GLU A 146 -10.24 28.87 -6.93
N VAL A 147 -9.66 28.48 -8.07
CA VAL A 147 -10.39 28.25 -9.33
C VAL A 147 -10.15 26.84 -9.84
N LYS A 148 -10.83 25.85 -9.23
CA LYS A 148 -10.67 24.42 -9.60
C LYS A 148 -11.01 24.14 -11.07
N ARG A 149 -12.08 24.74 -11.59
CA ARG A 149 -12.66 24.40 -12.91
C ARG A 149 -11.80 24.77 -14.13
N LYS A 150 -10.87 25.72 -13.99
CA LYS A 150 -9.98 26.16 -15.08
C LYS A 150 -8.54 25.64 -14.95
N SER A 151 -8.23 24.93 -13.87
CA SER A 151 -6.87 24.50 -13.57
C SER A 151 -6.47 23.28 -14.40
N LYS A 152 -5.54 23.47 -15.36
CA LYS A 152 -4.95 22.39 -16.18
C LYS A 152 -4.34 21.29 -15.32
N GLU A 153 -3.74 21.67 -14.19
CA GLU A 153 -3.13 20.75 -13.24
C GLU A 153 -4.15 19.78 -12.63
N ILE A 154 -5.31 20.31 -12.20
CA ILE A 154 -6.35 19.47 -11.60
C ILE A 154 -6.91 18.51 -12.64
N HIS A 155 -7.05 18.96 -13.89
CA HIS A 155 -7.47 18.09 -14.99
C HIS A 155 -6.45 16.98 -15.26
N ALA A 156 -5.15 17.31 -15.28
CA ALA A 156 -4.08 16.32 -15.45
C ALA A 156 -4.07 15.29 -14.31
N LEU A 157 -4.24 15.75 -13.07
CA LEU A 157 -4.31 14.88 -11.90
C LEU A 157 -5.54 13.98 -11.91
N ARG A 158 -6.72 14.50 -12.27
CA ARG A 158 -7.93 13.67 -12.45
C ARG A 158 -7.70 12.61 -13.51
N LEU A 159 -7.11 12.98 -14.63
CA LEU A 159 -6.80 12.05 -15.71
C LEU A 159 -5.79 10.99 -15.25
N ALA A 160 -4.77 11.37 -14.48
CA ALA A 160 -3.82 10.42 -13.89
C ALA A 160 -4.50 9.46 -12.89
N VAL A 161 -5.42 9.95 -12.06
CA VAL A 161 -6.16 9.10 -11.12
C VAL A 161 -7.11 8.15 -11.87
N ILE A 162 -7.84 8.64 -12.88
CA ILE A 162 -8.69 7.79 -13.74
C ILE A 162 -7.83 6.76 -14.49
N GLY A 163 -6.67 7.18 -15.00
CA GLY A 163 -5.70 6.29 -15.64
C GLY A 163 -5.26 5.17 -14.70
N SER A 164 -5.01 5.47 -13.42
CA SER A 164 -4.65 4.44 -12.43
C SER A 164 -5.78 3.46 -12.17
N PHE A 165 -7.03 3.92 -12.15
CA PHE A 165 -8.19 3.06 -12.01
C PHE A 165 -8.36 2.12 -13.20
N VAL A 166 -8.22 2.65 -14.42
CA VAL A 166 -8.30 1.84 -15.65
C VAL A 166 -7.15 0.85 -15.73
N PHE A 167 -5.92 1.27 -15.38
CA PHE A 167 -4.76 0.39 -15.31
C PHE A 167 -5.04 -0.75 -14.32
N GLU A 168 -5.53 -0.45 -13.12
CA GLU A 168 -5.85 -1.48 -12.15
C GLU A 168 -6.87 -2.50 -12.67
N ILE A 169 -7.94 -2.06 -13.34
CA ILE A 169 -8.91 -2.97 -13.97
C ILE A 169 -8.21 -3.88 -15.00
N VAL A 170 -7.31 -3.32 -15.82
CA VAL A 170 -6.52 -4.10 -16.79
C VAL A 170 -5.61 -5.09 -16.07
N LEU A 171 -4.93 -4.70 -14.99
CA LEU A 171 -4.10 -5.60 -14.19
C LEU A 171 -4.92 -6.74 -13.58
N ILE A 172 -6.06 -6.44 -12.97
CA ILE A 172 -7.00 -7.45 -12.46
C ILE A 172 -7.41 -8.41 -13.58
N ALA A 173 -7.76 -7.88 -14.76
CA ALA A 173 -8.12 -8.70 -15.90
C ALA A 173 -6.94 -9.57 -16.40
N LEU A 174 -5.70 -9.06 -16.38
CA LEU A 174 -4.51 -9.81 -16.76
C LEU A 174 -4.13 -10.87 -15.73
N VAL A 175 -4.30 -10.59 -14.44
CA VAL A 175 -3.95 -11.50 -13.34
C VAL A 175 -4.97 -12.64 -13.21
N PHE A 176 -6.26 -12.33 -13.38
CA PHE A 176 -7.34 -13.29 -13.17
C PHE A 176 -8.02 -13.78 -14.46
N GLY A 177 -7.63 -13.24 -15.61
CA GLY A 177 -8.16 -13.65 -16.90
C GLY A 177 -7.67 -15.05 -17.31
N PRO A 178 -8.45 -15.78 -18.13
CA PRO A 178 -8.04 -17.07 -18.67
C PRO A 178 -6.94 -16.84 -19.72
N HIS A 179 -5.69 -16.79 -19.26
CA HIS A 179 -4.53 -16.45 -20.09
C HIS A 179 -3.48 -17.56 -20.16
N ASP A 180 -3.93 -18.81 -20.22
CA ASP A 180 -3.08 -20.01 -20.36
C ASP A 180 -2.08 -19.96 -21.53
N HIS A 181 -2.29 -19.05 -22.49
CA HIS A 181 -1.50 -18.94 -23.71
C HIS A 181 -0.60 -17.70 -23.81
N ILE A 182 -0.83 -16.65 -23.01
CA ILE A 182 -0.15 -15.35 -23.18
C ILE A 182 0.85 -15.07 -22.05
N PHE A 183 0.46 -15.34 -20.80
CA PHE A 183 1.29 -15.06 -19.63
C PHE A 183 1.45 -16.33 -18.79
N LYS A 184 2.69 -16.66 -18.42
CA LYS A 184 2.98 -17.78 -17.53
C LYS A 184 3.55 -17.22 -16.24
N PHE A 185 2.84 -17.35 -15.13
CA PHE A 185 3.40 -17.01 -13.83
C PHE A 185 4.61 -17.89 -13.52
N SER A 186 5.58 -17.34 -12.79
CA SER A 186 6.64 -18.16 -12.22
C SER A 186 5.99 -19.18 -11.28
N GLN A 187 6.29 -20.46 -11.47
CA GLN A 187 5.76 -21.60 -10.69
C GLN A 187 4.26 -21.92 -10.90
N PRO A 188 3.83 -22.29 -12.13
CA PRO A 188 2.43 -22.61 -12.43
C PRO A 188 1.91 -23.86 -11.69
N VAL A 189 2.83 -24.72 -11.23
CA VAL A 189 2.50 -25.96 -10.52
C VAL A 189 2.03 -25.67 -9.08
N CYS A 190 2.58 -24.64 -8.45
CA CYS A 190 2.17 -24.18 -7.11
C CYS A 190 0.75 -23.60 -7.14
N TYR A 191 0.37 -22.98 -8.25
CA TYR A 191 -0.92 -22.33 -8.41
C TYR A 191 -2.10 -23.31 -8.34
N LYS A 192 -2.06 -24.44 -9.05
CA LYS A 192 -3.19 -25.38 -9.16
C LYS A 192 -3.67 -25.96 -7.82
N GLU A 193 -2.77 -26.12 -6.85
CA GLU A 193 -3.12 -26.62 -5.51
C GLU A 193 -3.66 -25.49 -4.61
N ILE A 194 -3.20 -24.27 -4.84
CA ILE A 194 -3.49 -23.09 -4.04
C ILE A 194 -4.82 -22.42 -4.46
N GLU A 195 -5.19 -22.48 -5.74
CA GLU A 195 -6.32 -21.79 -6.36
C GLU A 195 -7.67 -21.95 -5.62
N LYS A 196 -8.01 -23.15 -5.11
CA LYS A 196 -9.33 -23.42 -4.53
C LYS A 196 -9.52 -22.96 -3.09
N MET A 197 -8.48 -22.99 -2.26
CA MET A 197 -8.57 -22.55 -0.85
C MET A 197 -8.15 -21.09 -0.68
N LEU A 198 -7.23 -20.62 -1.51
CA LEU A 198 -6.50 -19.40 -1.24
C LEU A 198 -7.17 -18.16 -1.83
N TRP A 199 -8.00 -18.30 -2.87
CA TRP A 199 -8.75 -17.18 -3.45
C TRP A 199 -9.69 -16.50 -2.43
N TYR A 200 -10.42 -17.30 -1.64
CA TYR A 200 -11.31 -16.76 -0.60
C TYR A 200 -10.55 -16.29 0.64
N GLY A 201 -9.49 -17.02 1.02
CA GLY A 201 -8.68 -16.70 2.20
C GLY A 201 -7.79 -15.47 2.01
N LEU A 202 -7.05 -15.41 0.91
CA LEU A 202 -6.00 -14.41 0.69
C LEU A 202 -6.51 -13.13 0.02
N ALA A 203 -7.48 -13.19 -0.88
CA ALA A 203 -8.00 -11.95 -1.49
C ALA A 203 -8.90 -11.17 -0.52
N TRP A 204 -9.62 -11.87 0.36
CA TRP A 204 -10.67 -11.27 1.19
C TRP A 204 -10.42 -11.34 2.69
N PHE A 205 -9.88 -12.44 3.21
CA PHE A 205 -9.80 -12.61 4.67
C PHE A 205 -8.49 -12.11 5.24
N VAL A 206 -7.34 -12.49 4.67
CA VAL A 206 -6.03 -12.18 5.26
C VAL A 206 -5.70 -10.69 5.25
N PRO A 207 -5.84 -9.94 4.13
CA PRO A 207 -5.54 -8.51 4.11
C PRO A 207 -6.54 -7.73 4.95
N LEU A 208 -7.81 -8.14 4.93
CA LEU A 208 -8.89 -7.47 5.64
C LEU A 208 -8.77 -7.71 7.15
N VAL A 209 -8.41 -8.92 7.57
CA VAL A 209 -8.11 -9.24 8.97
C VAL A 209 -6.81 -8.57 9.41
N MET A 210 -5.73 -8.60 8.63
CA MET A 210 -4.49 -7.90 9.00
C MET A 210 -4.71 -6.39 9.10
N GLN A 211 -5.42 -5.80 8.13
CA GLN A 211 -5.72 -4.37 8.13
C GLN A 211 -6.66 -3.99 9.27
N PHE A 212 -7.68 -4.79 9.54
CA PHE A 212 -8.58 -4.59 10.68
C PHE A 212 -7.84 -4.69 12.01
N MET A 213 -7.05 -5.76 12.21
CA MET A 213 -6.27 -5.96 13.43
C MET A 213 -5.22 -4.85 13.62
N GLY A 214 -4.51 -4.47 12.56
CA GLY A 214 -3.57 -3.36 12.59
C GLY A 214 -4.25 -2.03 12.94
N SER A 215 -5.41 -1.77 12.34
CA SER A 215 -6.19 -0.54 12.62
C SER A 215 -6.69 -0.52 14.07
N MET A 216 -7.15 -1.66 14.60
CA MET A 216 -7.59 -1.78 15.99
C MET A 216 -6.45 -1.60 16.99
N VAL A 217 -5.25 -2.14 16.70
CA VAL A 217 -4.07 -1.94 17.54
C VAL A 217 -3.64 -0.48 17.55
N ILE A 218 -3.55 0.15 16.37
CA ILE A 218 -3.18 1.57 16.26
C ILE A 218 -4.22 2.45 16.96
N LEU A 219 -5.51 2.18 16.78
CA LEU A 219 -6.58 2.89 17.47
C LEU A 219 -6.49 2.71 18.99
N GLY A 220 -6.25 1.48 19.46
CA GLY A 220 -6.09 1.19 20.88
C GLY A 220 -4.89 1.92 21.49
N LEU A 221 -3.77 1.99 20.78
CA LEU A 221 -2.60 2.77 21.19
C LEU A 221 -2.90 4.27 21.20
N ALA A 222 -3.54 4.79 20.16
CA ALA A 222 -3.92 6.20 20.08
C ALA A 222 -4.89 6.58 21.22
N MET A 223 -5.94 5.78 21.45
CA MET A 223 -6.87 5.96 22.56
C MET A 223 -6.17 5.84 23.90
N GLY A 224 -5.26 4.88 24.06
CA GLY A 224 -4.48 4.69 25.28
C GLY A 224 -3.63 5.93 25.59
N VAL A 225 -2.93 6.46 24.59
CA VAL A 225 -2.12 7.68 24.71
C VAL A 225 -3.00 8.90 24.99
N SER A 226 -4.10 9.10 24.25
CA SER A 226 -5.03 10.20 24.48
C SER A 226 -5.69 10.12 25.85
N TRP A 227 -6.03 8.93 26.32
CA TRP A 227 -6.58 8.70 27.66
C TRP A 227 -5.53 9.00 28.75
N LEU A 228 -4.30 8.51 28.58
CA LEU A 228 -3.20 8.82 29.50
C LEU A 228 -2.92 10.33 29.54
N TRP A 229 -3.00 11.00 28.39
CA TRP A 229 -2.81 12.44 28.25
C TRP A 229 -3.93 13.24 28.93
N THR A 230 -5.20 12.87 28.70
CA THR A 230 -6.36 13.56 29.30
C THR A 230 -6.56 13.24 30.78
N SER A 231 -6.16 12.04 31.23
CA SER A 231 -6.17 11.65 32.64
C SER A 231 -5.18 12.44 33.49
N ARG A 232 -4.12 12.99 32.89
CA ARG A 232 -3.33 14.06 33.50
C ARG A 232 -4.20 15.32 33.51
N ARG A 233 -4.91 15.51 34.64
CA ARG A 233 -5.94 16.53 34.97
C ARG A 233 -5.60 18.02 34.74
N ALA A 234 -4.59 18.37 33.94
CA ALA A 234 -4.21 19.74 33.64
C ALA A 234 -4.67 20.24 32.26
N TYR A 235 -5.26 19.38 31.41
CA TYR A 235 -5.62 19.76 30.04
C TYR A 235 -7.10 20.17 29.93
N GLN A 236 -7.37 21.47 30.08
CA GLN A 236 -8.63 22.06 29.62
C GLN A 236 -8.49 22.34 28.12
N VAL A 237 -9.25 21.62 27.28
CA VAL A 237 -9.36 21.96 25.86
C VAL A 237 -10.14 23.27 25.78
N PRO A 238 -9.57 24.36 25.24
CA PRO A 238 -10.28 25.64 25.15
C PRO A 238 -11.53 25.48 24.30
N GLU A 239 -12.69 25.87 24.84
CA GLU A 239 -13.94 25.88 24.09
C GLU A 239 -13.85 26.93 22.98
N GLY A 240 -13.86 26.50 21.70
CA GLY A 240 -13.99 27.40 20.54
C GLY A 240 -12.99 27.21 19.39
N VAL A 241 -11.97 26.36 19.53
CA VAL A 241 -10.89 26.25 18.53
C VAL A 241 -11.22 25.19 17.45
N TYR A 242 -12.15 25.52 16.56
CA TYR A 242 -12.46 24.68 15.36
C TYR A 242 -11.90 25.25 14.05
N THR A 243 -11.15 26.35 14.10
CA THR A 243 -10.51 26.92 12.91
C THR A 243 -9.05 26.49 12.87
N LEU A 244 -8.82 25.29 12.34
CA LEU A 244 -7.51 24.88 11.84
C LEU A 244 -7.00 25.97 10.88
N VAL A 245 -5.96 26.67 11.33
CA VAL A 245 -5.17 27.72 10.69
C VAL A 245 -5.48 27.86 9.19
N LYS A 246 -6.20 28.92 8.82
CA LYS A 246 -6.13 29.41 7.44
C LYS A 246 -4.73 29.99 7.26
N PRO A 247 -3.97 29.61 6.22
CA PRO A 247 -2.70 30.26 5.94
C PRO A 247 -2.95 31.75 5.72
N ASP A 248 -2.14 32.61 6.35
CA ASP A 248 -2.18 34.04 6.08
C ASP A 248 -1.90 34.29 4.59
N GLU A 249 -2.65 35.21 3.98
CA GLU A 249 -2.55 35.58 2.55
C GLU A 249 -1.13 36.03 2.14
N ASP A 250 -0.31 36.45 3.10
CA ASP A 250 1.07 36.87 2.86
C ASP A 250 2.07 35.71 2.77
N GLU A 251 1.76 34.54 3.35
CA GLU A 251 2.62 33.36 3.21
C GLU A 251 2.48 32.72 1.81
N GLU A 252 1.31 32.81 1.17
CA GLU A 252 1.03 32.21 -0.15
C GLU A 252 1.92 32.79 -1.27
N LYS A 253 2.41 34.02 -1.10
CA LYS A 253 3.31 34.70 -2.07
C LYS A 253 4.78 34.39 -1.86
N VAL A 254 5.19 33.91 -0.69
CA VAL A 254 6.59 33.55 -0.38
C VAL A 254 6.88 32.09 -0.77
N TYR A 255 5.87 31.23 -0.89
CA TYR A 255 5.98 29.80 -1.23
C TYR A 255 6.14 29.46 -2.73
N THR A 256 6.94 30.22 -3.48
CA THR A 256 7.40 29.78 -4.83
C THR A 256 8.57 28.80 -4.78
N ARG A 257 9.16 28.57 -3.60
CA ARG A 257 10.11 27.48 -3.31
C ARG A 257 9.45 26.50 -2.36
N THR A 258 9.11 25.30 -2.88
CA THR A 258 8.70 24.07 -2.17
C THR A 258 8.34 24.26 -0.68
N PRO A 259 7.04 24.23 -0.29
CA PRO A 259 6.68 24.27 1.13
C PRO A 259 7.23 23.01 1.80
N ARG A 260 8.35 23.13 2.51
CA ARG A 260 8.77 22.14 3.50
C ARG A 260 7.93 22.43 4.73
N VAL A 261 6.75 21.85 4.78
CA VAL A 261 6.04 21.71 6.05
C VAL A 261 6.84 20.68 6.83
N ASP A 262 7.78 21.16 7.63
CA ASP A 262 8.40 20.34 8.65
C ASP A 262 7.28 19.94 9.62
N LEU A 263 7.04 18.64 9.72
CA LEU A 263 5.98 18.10 10.58
C LEU A 263 6.17 18.63 12.01
N ILE A 264 7.43 18.81 12.44
CA ILE A 264 7.80 19.33 13.74
C ILE A 264 7.36 20.79 13.87
N THR A 265 7.75 21.66 12.93
CA THR A 265 7.40 23.09 12.96
C THR A 265 5.90 23.32 12.80
N TRP A 266 5.20 22.45 12.06
CA TRP A 266 3.75 22.51 11.94
C TRP A 266 3.04 22.10 13.23
N THR A 267 3.46 21.00 13.86
CA THR A 267 2.93 20.61 15.17
C THR A 267 3.27 21.65 16.23
N GLU A 268 4.44 22.27 16.16
CA GLU A 268 4.88 23.34 17.04
C GLU A 268 4.03 24.60 16.84
N ARG A 269 3.74 25.00 15.59
CA ARG A 269 2.81 26.11 15.30
C ARG A 269 1.41 25.83 15.83
N ILE A 270 0.86 24.63 15.61
CA ILE A 270 -0.44 24.26 16.18
C ILE A 270 -0.39 24.26 17.70
N LEU A 271 0.69 23.76 18.29
CA LEU A 271 0.87 23.78 19.74
C LEU A 271 0.95 25.22 20.26
N LEU A 272 1.64 26.12 19.58
CA LEU A 272 1.74 27.53 19.96
C LEU A 272 0.42 28.29 19.75
N ASP A 273 -0.28 28.06 18.65
CA ASP A 273 -1.55 28.72 18.35
C ASP A 273 -2.65 28.27 19.33
N VAL A 274 -2.64 26.99 19.72
CA VAL A 274 -3.63 26.42 20.65
C VAL A 274 -3.19 26.61 22.11
N TYR A 275 -1.88 26.65 22.38
CA TYR A 275 -1.27 26.80 23.72
C TYR A 275 -0.11 27.81 23.69
N PRO A 276 -0.41 29.13 23.64
CA PRO A 276 0.61 30.16 23.55
C PRO A 276 1.52 30.22 24.79
N GLU A 277 1.10 29.64 25.91
CA GLU A 277 1.89 29.56 27.16
C GLU A 277 2.71 28.27 27.31
N PHE A 278 2.72 27.38 26.30
CA PHE A 278 3.45 26.11 26.38
C PHE A 278 4.96 26.24 26.13
N MET A 279 5.43 27.43 25.70
CA MET A 279 6.84 27.83 25.62
C MET A 279 7.12 29.01 26.56
#